data_AF-A0A6B3H1H6-F1
#
_entry.id   AF-A0A6B3H1H6-F1
#
_cell.length_a   1.000
_cell.length_b   1.000
_cell.length_c   1.000
_cell.angle_alpha   90.00
_cell.angle_beta   90.00
_cell.angle_gamma   90.00
#
_symmetry.space_group_name_H-M   'P 1'
#
loop_
_entity.id
_entity.type
_entity.pdbx_description
1 polymer ?
#
loop_
_entity_poly.entity_id
_entity_poly.type
_entity_poly.pdbx_seq_one_letter_code
_entity_poly.pdbx_strand_id
1 'polypeptide(L)'
;MRGAVFGSVQSPAVRRGVVAALATASLVLSAACSSGGAEGPSGTGAASPSASRSSGSPSPSASADLPPAKGSAKVVSTLTEGLKSPWGLTALPGGDLLVASRDEGTIHRIDGESGKQTLLGSVPGVSPAGEGGLLGLAVPSTFAADGWVYAYFTTASDNRIVRMSYDENRPAGQQLGAPDTILRSIPKGNIHNGGRIAFGP
;
A
#
# COMPACT_ATOMS: atom_id res chain seq x y z
N MET A 1 45.18 -20.92 -56.39
CA MET A 1 44.57 -19.86 -57.22
C MET A 1 43.30 -19.41 -56.54
N ARG A 2 43.21 -18.09 -56.21
CA ARG A 2 42.00 -17.27 -55.89
C ARG A 2 41.04 -17.83 -54.81
N GLY A 3 40.82 -17.29 -53.61
CA GLY A 3 40.95 -15.93 -53.09
C GLY A 3 39.59 -15.21 -53.12
N ALA A 4 38.99 -14.95 -51.93
CA ALA A 4 38.07 -13.84 -51.54
C ALA A 4 36.96 -14.30 -50.57
N VAL A 5 36.45 -13.55 -49.58
CA VAL A 5 36.85 -12.38 -48.77
C VAL A 5 35.88 -12.40 -47.57
N PHE A 6 36.39 -12.21 -46.35
CA PHE A 6 35.58 -11.97 -45.14
C PHE A 6 35.19 -10.48 -45.07
N GLY A 7 33.93 -10.19 -44.80
CA GLY A 7 33.43 -8.83 -44.54
C GLY A 7 33.31 -8.56 -43.05
N SER A 8 34.17 -7.67 -42.54
CA SER A 8 34.18 -7.12 -41.18
C SER A 8 33.26 -5.91 -41.12
N VAL A 9 32.35 -5.84 -40.13
CA VAL A 9 31.60 -4.60 -39.82
C VAL A 9 32.15 -4.00 -38.53
N GLN A 10 32.65 -2.77 -38.65
CA GLN A 10 33.24 -1.96 -37.59
C GLN A 10 32.20 -1.39 -36.64
N SER A 11 32.48 -1.44 -35.34
CA SER A 11 31.79 -0.64 -34.31
C SER A 11 32.34 0.79 -34.28
N PRO A 12 31.51 1.83 -34.11
CA PRO A 12 31.95 3.11 -33.62
C PRO A 12 31.78 3.20 -32.09
N ALA A 13 32.90 3.36 -31.39
CA ALA A 13 32.94 4.02 -30.08
C ALA A 13 32.89 5.54 -30.28
N VAL A 14 32.44 6.29 -29.26
CA VAL A 14 32.62 7.75 -28.97
C VAL A 14 31.31 8.26 -28.30
N ARG A 15 31.25 9.04 -27.23
CA ARG A 15 32.20 9.62 -26.26
C ARG A 15 31.39 10.00 -25.01
N ARG A 16 31.97 9.86 -23.83
CA ARG A 16 31.44 10.44 -22.58
C ARG A 16 31.63 11.96 -22.61
N GLY A 17 30.53 12.71 -22.56
CA GLY A 17 30.54 14.15 -22.32
C GLY A 17 30.25 14.43 -20.85
N VAL A 18 31.26 14.91 -20.13
CA VAL A 18 31.11 15.56 -18.82
C VAL A 18 30.84 17.03 -19.09
N VAL A 19 29.73 17.57 -18.59
CA VAL A 19 29.52 19.02 -18.50
C VAL A 19 29.25 19.34 -17.03
N ALA A 20 30.21 20.04 -16.42
CA ALA A 20 30.07 20.72 -15.15
C ALA A 20 29.72 22.19 -15.42
N ALA A 21 28.74 22.76 -14.70
CA ALA A 21 28.52 24.20 -14.65
C ALA A 21 27.86 24.64 -13.32
N LEU A 22 28.71 25.20 -12.44
CA LEU A 22 28.60 26.41 -11.61
C LEU A 22 27.23 26.93 -11.10
N ALA A 23 27.10 26.86 -9.76
CA ALA A 23 26.72 27.86 -8.73
C ALA A 23 25.89 29.14 -9.02
N THR A 24 24.92 29.40 -8.11
CA THR A 24 24.68 30.61 -7.25
C THR A 24 23.17 30.86 -7.08
N ALA A 25 22.60 30.66 -5.89
CA ALA A 25 22.39 31.60 -4.77
C ALA A 25 21.15 32.52 -4.94
N SER A 26 20.21 32.46 -4.00
CA SER A 26 19.46 33.62 -3.46
C SER A 26 18.56 33.22 -2.29
N LEU A 27 18.94 33.68 -1.09
CA LEU A 27 18.17 33.64 0.14
C LEU A 27 17.36 34.94 0.22
N VAL A 28 16.05 34.88 0.41
CA VAL A 28 15.23 36.08 0.68
C VAL A 28 14.53 35.90 2.02
N LEU A 29 15.05 36.60 3.03
CA LEU A 29 14.38 36.90 4.29
C LEU A 29 13.65 38.23 4.11
N SER A 30 12.35 38.27 4.44
CA SER A 30 11.69 39.53 4.80
C SER A 30 10.76 39.29 5.98
N ALA A 31 11.20 39.81 7.12
CA ALA A 31 10.36 40.12 8.26
C ALA A 31 9.63 41.44 7.98
N ALA A 32 8.34 41.51 8.28
CA ALA A 32 7.63 42.78 8.38
C ALA A 32 6.67 42.71 9.58
N CYS A 33 7.06 43.38 10.65
CA CYS A 33 6.19 43.79 11.74
C CYS A 33 5.37 45.00 11.26
N SER A 34 4.09 45.08 11.65
CA SER A 34 3.48 46.40 11.85
C SER A 34 2.49 46.34 13.00
N SER A 35 2.87 47.05 14.06
CA SER A 35 2.08 47.43 15.22
C SER A 35 1.16 48.60 14.84
N GLY A 36 -0.13 48.48 15.15
CA GLY A 36 -1.08 49.60 15.10
C GLY A 36 -2.07 49.47 16.24
N GLY A 37 -1.93 50.32 17.26
CA GLY A 37 -2.92 50.50 18.31
C GLY A 37 -3.99 51.52 17.89
N ALA A 38 -5.21 51.35 18.41
CA ALA A 38 -6.18 52.41 18.61
C ALA A 38 -7.23 51.94 19.64
N GLU A 39 -7.36 52.70 20.73
CA GLU A 39 -8.41 52.62 21.73
C GLU A 39 -9.76 53.12 21.20
N GLY A 40 -10.84 52.40 21.53
CA GLY A 40 -12.21 52.87 21.81
C GLY A 40 -13.05 53.45 20.66
N PRO A 41 -14.41 53.44 20.75
CA PRO A 41 -15.22 53.32 21.96
C PRO A 41 -16.34 52.26 21.93
N SER A 42 -16.95 52.09 23.10
CA SER A 42 -18.11 51.28 23.45
C SER A 42 -19.25 51.29 22.41
N GLY A 43 -19.71 50.10 22.04
CA GLY A 43 -20.92 49.85 21.25
C GLY A 43 -21.70 48.67 21.84
N THR A 44 -22.94 48.94 22.19
CA THR A 44 -23.91 48.10 22.90
C THR A 44 -24.39 46.88 22.10
N GLY A 45 -24.52 45.74 22.79
CA GLY A 45 -25.64 44.81 22.65
C GLY A 45 -25.63 43.82 21.49
N ALA A 46 -25.28 42.57 21.79
CA ALA A 46 -25.92 41.40 21.17
C ALA A 46 -25.79 40.20 22.11
N ALA A 47 -26.93 39.71 22.58
CA ALA A 47 -27.03 38.57 23.48
C ALA A 47 -26.53 37.29 22.79
N SER A 48 -25.58 36.60 23.43
CA SER A 48 -25.25 35.21 23.10
C SER A 48 -26.41 34.30 23.51
N PRO A 49 -26.98 33.48 22.63
CA PRO A 49 -27.82 32.39 23.07
C PRO A 49 -26.91 31.32 23.70
N SER A 50 -27.03 31.15 25.02
CA SER A 50 -26.47 30.01 25.72
C SER A 50 -27.24 28.77 25.27
N ALA A 51 -26.70 28.06 24.27
CA ALA A 51 -27.21 26.75 23.90
C ALA A 51 -26.81 25.76 25.01
N SER A 52 -27.75 25.46 25.90
CA SER A 52 -27.66 24.38 26.88
C SER A 52 -27.43 23.07 26.15
N ARG A 53 -26.18 22.61 26.07
CA ARG A 53 -25.87 21.26 25.60
C ARG A 53 -26.31 20.29 26.69
N SER A 54 -27.41 19.58 26.46
CA SER A 54 -27.76 18.41 27.24
C SER A 54 -26.63 17.39 27.14
N SER A 55 -25.86 17.27 28.22
CA SER A 55 -24.90 16.21 28.43
C SER A 55 -25.68 14.90 28.65
N GLY A 56 -26.05 14.24 27.56
CA GLY A 56 -26.45 12.84 27.62
C GLY A 56 -25.20 12.02 27.93
N SER A 57 -25.05 11.61 29.19
CA SER A 57 -24.01 10.65 29.58
C SER A 57 -24.21 9.37 28.77
N PRO A 58 -23.22 8.89 27.99
CA PRO A 58 -23.35 7.61 27.33
C PRO A 58 -23.47 6.55 28.43
N SER A 59 -24.64 5.89 28.48
CA SER A 59 -24.80 4.70 29.31
C SER A 59 -23.78 3.67 28.83
N PRO A 60 -22.86 3.18 29.68
CA PRO A 60 -21.90 2.18 29.25
C PRO A 60 -22.68 0.94 28.82
N SER A 61 -22.66 0.63 27.52
CA SER A 61 -22.97 -0.72 27.07
C SER A 61 -21.97 -1.61 27.80
N ALA A 62 -22.49 -2.50 28.64
CA ALA A 62 -21.69 -3.55 29.24
C ALA A 62 -21.13 -4.40 28.09
N SER A 63 -19.90 -4.10 27.68
CA SER A 63 -19.07 -5.07 26.99
C SER A 63 -19.03 -6.28 27.89
N ALA A 64 -19.72 -7.35 27.50
CA ALA A 64 -19.61 -8.60 28.21
C ALA A 64 -18.13 -8.97 28.18
N ASP A 65 -17.51 -8.94 29.35
CA ASP A 65 -16.12 -9.30 29.60
C ASP A 65 -16.04 -10.83 29.47
N LEU A 66 -16.21 -11.32 28.25
CA LEU A 66 -16.09 -12.73 27.95
C LEU A 66 -14.62 -13.09 28.18
N PRO A 67 -14.32 -14.08 29.04
CA PRO A 67 -12.96 -14.53 29.20
C PRO A 67 -12.39 -14.91 27.82
N PRO A 68 -11.11 -14.62 27.56
CA PRO A 68 -10.49 -14.95 26.28
C PRO A 68 -10.75 -16.43 25.98
N ALA A 69 -11.15 -16.72 24.74
CA ALA A 69 -11.45 -18.07 24.31
C ALA A 69 -10.25 -18.98 24.66
N LYS A 70 -10.48 -19.99 25.50
CA LYS A 70 -9.47 -21.01 25.78
C LYS A 70 -9.38 -21.94 24.57
N GLY A 71 -8.46 -21.64 23.67
CA GLY A 71 -8.13 -22.49 22.52
C GLY A 71 -6.69 -22.98 22.59
N SER A 72 -6.43 -24.16 22.04
CA SER A 72 -5.07 -24.61 21.73
C SER A 72 -4.91 -24.69 20.21
N ALA A 73 -3.71 -24.35 19.73
CA ALA A 73 -3.33 -24.53 18.34
C ALA A 73 -2.21 -25.58 18.27
N LYS A 74 -2.32 -26.51 17.32
CA LYS A 74 -1.26 -27.45 17.00
C LYS A 74 -0.69 -27.09 15.65
N VAL A 75 0.62 -26.85 15.59
CA VAL A 75 1.32 -26.76 14.30
C VAL A 75 1.30 -28.15 13.66
N VAL A 76 0.68 -28.26 12.49
CA VAL A 76 0.56 -29.52 11.75
C VAL A 76 1.69 -29.68 10.74
N SER A 77 2.11 -28.59 10.10
CA SER A 77 3.20 -28.53 9.14
C SER A 77 3.63 -27.08 8.91
N THR A 78 4.84 -26.91 8.35
CA THR A 78 5.28 -25.67 7.71
C THR A 78 5.16 -25.85 6.21
N LEU A 79 4.34 -25.04 5.54
CA LEU A 79 4.15 -25.12 4.09
C LEU A 79 5.32 -24.47 3.33
N THR A 80 5.77 -23.29 3.76
CA THR A 80 6.86 -22.55 3.12
C THR A 80 7.56 -21.65 4.14
N GLU A 81 8.80 -21.26 3.87
CA GLU A 81 9.63 -20.41 4.74
C GLU A 81 10.28 -19.27 3.94
N GLY A 82 10.97 -18.35 4.62
CA GLY A 82 11.77 -17.32 3.96
C GLY A 82 10.98 -16.17 3.31
N LEU A 83 9.68 -16.07 3.56
CA LEU A 83 8.86 -14.93 3.13
C LEU A 83 9.32 -13.64 3.80
N LYS A 84 9.42 -12.56 3.02
CA LYS A 84 9.78 -11.23 3.51
C LYS A 84 8.51 -10.52 4.01
N SER A 85 8.49 -10.17 5.29
CA SER A 85 7.38 -9.46 5.95
C SER A 85 5.97 -9.91 5.49
N PRO A 86 5.63 -11.22 5.57
CA PRO A 86 4.34 -11.71 5.10
C PRO A 86 3.20 -11.10 5.93
N TRP A 87 2.15 -10.61 5.26
CA TRP A 87 1.07 -9.86 5.92
C TRP A 87 -0.33 -10.27 5.46
N GLY A 88 -0.73 -9.83 4.27
CA GLY A 88 -1.99 -10.24 3.64
C GLY A 88 -1.89 -11.68 3.15
N LEU A 89 -2.91 -12.48 3.44
CA LEU A 89 -3.01 -13.86 2.99
C LEU A 89 -4.44 -14.14 2.54
N THR A 90 -4.60 -14.75 1.36
CA THR A 90 -5.89 -15.24 0.89
C THR A 90 -5.71 -16.55 0.11
N ALA A 91 -6.65 -17.48 0.26
CA ALA A 91 -6.62 -18.73 -0.47
C ALA A 91 -7.25 -18.56 -1.85
N LEU A 92 -6.63 -19.13 -2.86
CA LEU A 92 -7.20 -19.27 -4.19
C LEU A 92 -8.14 -20.48 -4.24
N PRO A 93 -9.13 -20.46 -5.16
CA PRO A 93 -9.77 -21.71 -5.60
C PRO A 93 -8.69 -22.70 -6.04
N GLY A 94 -8.71 -23.91 -5.47
CA GLY A 94 -7.66 -24.93 -5.72
C GLY A 94 -6.67 -25.12 -4.57
N GLY A 95 -6.65 -24.23 -3.57
CA GLY A 95 -5.91 -24.44 -2.31
C GLY A 95 -4.55 -23.75 -2.23
N ASP A 96 -4.10 -23.12 -3.31
CA ASP A 96 -2.93 -22.24 -3.27
C ASP A 96 -3.20 -20.98 -2.46
N LEU A 97 -2.12 -20.31 -2.03
CA LEU A 97 -2.21 -19.09 -1.26
C LEU A 97 -1.61 -17.93 -2.04
N LEU A 98 -2.25 -16.76 -1.98
CA LEU A 98 -1.59 -15.49 -2.27
C LEU A 98 -1.11 -14.88 -0.96
N VAL A 99 0.16 -14.48 -0.91
CA VAL A 99 0.77 -13.83 0.24
C VAL A 99 1.40 -12.51 -0.17
N ALA A 100 1.05 -11.44 0.52
CA ALA A 100 1.65 -10.13 0.37
C ALA A 100 2.90 -9.99 1.23
N SER A 101 3.97 -9.42 0.65
CA SER A 101 5.10 -8.85 1.38
C SER A 101 4.80 -7.39 1.69
N ARG A 102 4.65 -7.06 2.98
CA ARG A 102 4.27 -5.71 3.42
C ARG A 102 5.26 -4.66 2.94
N ASP A 103 6.55 -4.95 3.13
CA ASP A 103 7.60 -3.96 3.00
C ASP A 103 8.17 -3.91 1.57
N GLU A 104 8.08 -5.00 0.80
CA GLU A 104 8.50 -5.02 -0.61
C GLU A 104 7.37 -4.64 -1.57
N GLY A 105 6.11 -4.65 -1.10
CA GLY A 105 4.95 -4.34 -1.93
C GLY A 105 4.70 -5.39 -3.02
N THR A 106 5.11 -6.64 -2.81
CA THR A 106 5.00 -7.75 -3.75
C THR A 106 3.95 -8.77 -3.33
N ILE A 107 3.39 -9.49 -4.30
CA ILE A 107 2.49 -10.63 -4.05
C ILE A 107 3.15 -11.89 -4.59
N HIS A 108 3.19 -12.93 -3.76
CA HIS A 108 3.64 -14.27 -4.13
C HIS A 108 2.46 -15.24 -4.14
N ARG A 109 2.43 -16.15 -5.12
CA ARG A 109 1.64 -17.38 -5.04
C ARG A 109 2.49 -18.45 -4.36
N ILE A 110 1.91 -19.11 -3.37
CA ILE A 110 2.47 -20.28 -2.69
C ILE A 110 1.63 -21.47 -3.11
N ASP A 111 2.29 -22.43 -3.73
CA ASP A 111 1.67 -23.70 -4.10
C ASP A 111 1.23 -24.45 -2.83
N GLY A 112 -0.04 -24.85 -2.77
CA GLY A 112 -0.66 -25.42 -1.57
C GLY A 112 -0.14 -26.81 -1.17
N GLU A 113 0.52 -27.51 -2.08
CA GLU A 113 1.05 -28.87 -1.86
C GLU A 113 2.57 -28.85 -1.64
N SER A 114 3.30 -28.22 -2.56
CA SER A 114 4.77 -28.21 -2.58
C SER A 114 5.38 -27.05 -1.79
N GLY A 115 4.59 -26.02 -1.45
CA GLY A 115 5.10 -24.81 -0.80
C GLY A 115 5.94 -23.91 -1.70
N LYS A 116 6.04 -24.23 -3.00
CA LYS A 116 6.82 -23.47 -3.97
C LYS A 116 6.30 -22.04 -4.08
N GLN A 117 7.22 -21.08 -3.97
CA GLN A 117 6.91 -19.66 -4.09
C GLN A 117 7.10 -19.19 -5.53
N THR A 118 6.12 -18.45 -6.05
CA THR A 118 6.20 -17.76 -7.35
C THR A 118 5.85 -16.30 -7.15
N LEU A 119 6.77 -15.39 -7.45
CA LEU A 119 6.48 -13.95 -7.45
C LEU A 119 5.46 -13.67 -8.56
N LEU A 120 4.32 -13.06 -8.22
CA LEU A 120 3.33 -12.63 -9.21
C LEU A 120 3.65 -11.23 -9.73
N GLY A 121 4.13 -10.35 -8.88
CA GLY A 121 4.50 -8.98 -9.22
C GLY A 121 4.43 -8.03 -8.03
N SER A 122 4.74 -6.76 -8.29
CA SER A 122 4.60 -5.67 -7.32
C SER A 122 3.26 -4.96 -7.48
N VAL A 123 2.79 -4.32 -6.41
CA VAL A 123 1.68 -3.37 -6.41
C VAL A 123 2.26 -1.94 -6.47
N PRO A 124 2.20 -1.26 -7.62
CA PRO A 124 2.75 0.09 -7.74
C PRO A 124 2.14 1.09 -6.75
N GLY A 125 2.99 1.94 -6.17
CA GLY A 125 2.56 3.00 -5.25
C GLY A 125 2.53 2.61 -3.77
N VAL A 126 2.85 1.36 -3.43
CA VAL A 126 3.13 0.96 -2.04
C VAL A 126 4.29 1.79 -1.49
N SER A 127 4.08 2.39 -0.32
CA SER A 127 5.07 3.20 0.39
C SER A 127 5.10 2.75 1.86
N PRO A 128 5.94 1.77 2.21
CA PRO A 128 5.98 1.20 3.55
C PRO A 128 6.60 2.20 4.54
N ALA A 129 5.98 2.35 5.71
CA ALA A 129 6.48 3.11 6.84
C ALA A 129 5.66 2.78 8.10
N GLY A 130 6.32 2.52 9.22
CA GLY A 130 5.63 2.08 10.45
C GLY A 130 4.85 0.78 10.21
N GLU A 131 3.53 0.81 10.42
CA GLU A 131 2.62 -0.29 10.11
C GLU A 131 2.13 -0.32 8.65
N GLY A 132 2.45 0.70 7.86
CA GLY A 132 2.01 0.82 6.47
C GLY A 132 2.82 -0.05 5.50
N GLY A 133 2.22 -0.39 4.38
CA GLY A 133 2.81 -1.20 3.31
C GLY A 133 1.72 -1.88 2.46
N LEU A 134 2.01 -3.02 1.86
CA LEU A 134 0.99 -3.88 1.26
C LEU A 134 0.34 -4.76 2.33
N LEU A 135 -0.94 -4.51 2.64
CA LEU A 135 -1.60 -5.06 3.83
C LEU A 135 -2.61 -6.13 3.45
N GLY A 136 -3.85 -5.77 3.12
CA GLY A 136 -4.91 -6.73 2.85
C GLY A 136 -4.82 -7.34 1.47
N LEU A 137 -5.16 -8.62 1.37
CA LEU A 137 -5.43 -9.32 0.11
C LEU A 137 -6.79 -10.02 0.21
N ALA A 138 -7.55 -9.99 -0.88
CA ALA A 138 -8.77 -10.76 -1.01
C ALA A 138 -8.99 -11.15 -2.48
N VAL A 139 -9.62 -12.31 -2.68
CA VAL A 139 -10.15 -12.75 -3.98
C VAL A 139 -11.66 -13.01 -3.85
N PRO A 140 -12.48 -12.63 -4.84
CA PRO A 140 -13.91 -12.91 -4.83
C PRO A 140 -14.19 -14.39 -5.13
N SER A 141 -15.41 -14.85 -4.84
CA SER A 141 -15.86 -16.20 -5.25
C SER A 141 -15.85 -16.39 -6.78
N THR A 142 -15.90 -15.31 -7.55
CA THR A 142 -15.82 -15.31 -9.01
C THR A 142 -14.39 -15.41 -9.56
N PHE A 143 -13.38 -15.44 -8.70
CA PHE A 143 -11.96 -15.38 -9.09
C PHE A 143 -11.58 -16.41 -10.17
N ALA A 144 -12.11 -17.64 -10.09
CA ALA A 144 -11.82 -18.67 -11.08
C ALA A 144 -12.28 -18.31 -12.51
N ALA A 145 -13.26 -17.40 -12.64
CA ALA A 145 -13.77 -16.95 -13.92
C ALA A 145 -13.14 -15.62 -14.40
N ASP A 146 -12.79 -14.72 -13.48
CA ASP A 146 -12.41 -13.34 -13.82
C ASP A 146 -11.00 -12.92 -13.36
N GLY A 147 -10.33 -13.71 -12.53
CA GLY A 147 -8.94 -13.51 -12.12
C GLY A 147 -8.68 -12.23 -11.33
N TRP A 148 -9.66 -11.66 -10.63
CA TRP A 148 -9.44 -10.40 -9.89
C TRP A 148 -8.82 -10.60 -8.50
N VAL A 149 -7.66 -9.99 -8.29
CA VAL A 149 -7.02 -9.87 -6.96
C VAL A 149 -7.25 -8.46 -6.41
N TYR A 150 -7.76 -8.37 -5.18
CA TYR A 150 -7.97 -7.11 -4.48
C TYR A 150 -6.88 -6.91 -3.43
N ALA A 151 -6.39 -5.68 -3.33
CA ALA A 151 -5.35 -5.32 -2.37
C ALA A 151 -5.70 -4.03 -1.62
N TYR A 152 -5.42 -4.03 -0.31
CA TYR A 152 -5.37 -2.82 0.51
C TYR A 152 -3.91 -2.46 0.77
N PHE A 153 -3.51 -1.22 0.53
CA PHE A 153 -2.15 -0.79 0.78
C PHE A 153 -2.01 0.68 1.15
N THR A 154 -0.90 1.00 1.80
CA THR A 154 -0.49 2.35 2.16
C THR A 154 0.36 2.95 1.04
N THR A 155 0.00 4.15 0.61
CA THR A 155 0.76 4.99 -0.32
C THR A 155 1.54 6.07 0.42
N ALA A 156 2.24 6.93 -0.32
CA ALA A 156 2.90 8.10 0.25
C ALA A 156 1.91 9.06 0.96
N SER A 157 0.63 9.06 0.60
CA SER A 157 -0.36 10.07 1.03
C SER A 157 -1.61 9.51 1.71
N ASP A 158 -2.00 8.27 1.44
CA ASP A 158 -3.26 7.67 1.89
C ASP A 158 -3.15 6.14 1.96
N ASN A 159 -4.19 5.46 2.43
CA ASN A 159 -4.44 4.06 2.16
C ASN A 159 -5.43 3.92 0.99
N ARG A 160 -5.33 2.82 0.24
CA ARG A 160 -6.17 2.54 -0.94
C ARG A 160 -6.60 1.09 -1.01
N ILE A 161 -7.73 0.88 -1.68
CA ILE A 161 -8.17 -0.43 -2.17
C ILE A 161 -8.09 -0.40 -3.69
N VAL A 162 -7.42 -1.38 -4.27
CA VAL A 162 -7.32 -1.59 -5.72
C VAL A 162 -7.75 -3.01 -6.08
N ARG A 163 -8.03 -3.24 -7.36
CA ARG A 163 -8.04 -4.57 -7.97
C ARG A 163 -7.02 -4.65 -9.10
N MET A 164 -6.50 -5.84 -9.35
CA MET A 164 -5.55 -6.15 -10.43
C MET A 164 -5.96 -7.45 -11.08
N SER A 165 -5.86 -7.54 -12.41
CA SER A 165 -6.07 -8.80 -13.12
C SER A 165 -4.88 -9.71 -12.87
N TYR A 166 -5.14 -10.98 -12.55
CA TYR A 166 -4.14 -12.03 -12.45
C TYR A 166 -4.20 -12.94 -13.68
N ASP A 167 -3.05 -13.13 -14.32
CA ASP A 167 -2.88 -14.06 -15.43
C ASP A 167 -1.70 -14.98 -15.14
N GLU A 168 -2.00 -16.25 -14.87
CA GLU A 168 -0.99 -17.26 -14.55
C GLU A 168 -0.06 -17.59 -15.73
N ASN A 169 -0.49 -17.32 -16.97
CA ASN A 169 0.28 -17.64 -18.17
C ASN A 169 1.39 -16.63 -18.46
N ARG A 170 1.39 -15.48 -17.76
CA ARG A 170 2.45 -14.49 -17.88
C ARG A 170 3.70 -14.93 -17.12
N PRO A 171 4.89 -14.48 -17.54
CA PRO A 171 6.13 -14.75 -16.81
C PRO A 171 6.04 -14.33 -15.34
N ALA A 172 6.68 -15.08 -14.45
CA ALA A 172 6.77 -14.74 -13.03
C ALA A 172 7.27 -13.29 -12.84
N GLY A 173 6.66 -12.57 -11.91
CA GLY A 173 6.87 -11.14 -11.67
C GLY A 173 6.07 -10.21 -12.59
N GLN A 174 5.36 -10.75 -13.58
CA GLN A 174 4.52 -9.99 -14.50
C GLN A 174 3.08 -10.52 -14.56
N GLN A 175 2.66 -11.32 -13.58
CA GLN A 175 1.35 -11.96 -13.59
C GLN A 175 0.22 -11.04 -13.13
N LEU A 176 0.56 -9.86 -12.57
CA LEU A 176 -0.42 -8.84 -12.19
C LEU A 176 -0.53 -7.75 -13.27
N GLY A 177 -1.77 -7.34 -13.53
CA GLY A 177 -2.10 -6.16 -14.33
C GLY A 177 -1.91 -4.85 -13.56
N ALA A 178 -2.14 -3.74 -14.24
CA ALA A 178 -2.11 -2.42 -13.61
C ALA A 178 -3.23 -2.30 -12.55
N PRO A 179 -2.99 -1.65 -11.40
CA PRO A 179 -4.02 -1.46 -10.38
C PRO A 179 -5.14 -0.53 -10.86
N ASP A 180 -6.38 -0.99 -10.74
CA ASP A 180 -7.60 -0.19 -10.84
C ASP A 180 -8.05 0.23 -9.44
N THR A 181 -8.16 1.54 -9.20
CA THR A 181 -8.44 2.08 -7.85
C THR A 181 -9.93 2.05 -7.55
N ILE A 182 -10.29 1.27 -6.53
CA ILE A 182 -11.67 1.12 -6.06
C ILE A 182 -11.99 2.16 -4.98
N LEU A 183 -11.09 2.33 -4.01
CA LEU A 183 -11.24 3.31 -2.94
C LEU A 183 -9.89 3.97 -2.65
N ARG A 184 -9.92 5.28 -2.42
CA ARG A 184 -8.74 6.09 -2.10
C ARG A 184 -9.03 7.06 -0.97
N SER A 185 -8.00 7.80 -0.56
CA SER A 185 -8.12 8.84 0.47
C SER A 185 -8.56 8.30 1.83
N ILE A 186 -8.34 7.00 2.06
CA ILE A 186 -8.47 6.42 3.40
C ILE A 186 -7.29 6.99 4.22
N PRO A 187 -7.52 7.61 5.38
CA PRO A 187 -6.43 8.17 6.16
C PRO A 187 -5.34 7.14 6.47
N LYS A 188 -4.08 7.59 6.46
CA LYS A 188 -2.94 6.79 6.90
C LYS A 188 -2.27 7.38 8.13
N GLY A 189 -1.61 6.54 8.91
CA GLY A 189 -0.76 6.92 10.02
C GLY A 189 0.54 6.12 10.01
N ASN A 190 1.43 6.41 10.98
CA ASN A 190 2.55 5.51 11.27
C ASN A 190 2.05 4.21 11.92
N ILE A 191 0.90 4.27 12.60
CA ILE A 191 0.16 3.16 13.21
C ILE A 191 -1.33 3.28 12.88
N HIS A 192 -2.09 2.22 13.14
CA HIS A 192 -3.53 2.12 12.95
C HIS A 192 -4.00 2.21 11.49
N ASN A 193 -3.20 1.69 10.54
CA ASN A 193 -3.57 1.67 9.12
C ASN A 193 -4.65 0.61 8.79
N GLY A 194 -4.91 -0.33 9.69
CA GLY A 194 -5.90 -1.39 9.51
C GLY A 194 -5.57 -2.29 8.32
N GLY A 195 -6.47 -2.34 7.35
CA GLY A 195 -6.19 -2.91 6.03
C GLY A 195 -6.67 -4.33 5.79
N ARG A 196 -7.40 -4.97 6.72
CA ARG A 196 -8.11 -6.21 6.41
C ARG A 196 -9.25 -5.94 5.42
N ILE A 197 -9.31 -6.72 4.35
CA ILE A 197 -10.41 -6.74 3.37
C ILE A 197 -10.88 -8.17 3.17
N ALA A 198 -12.16 -8.37 2.87
CA ALA A 198 -12.77 -9.66 2.59
C ALA A 198 -14.05 -9.46 1.77
N PHE A 199 -14.45 -10.51 1.04
CA PHE A 199 -15.78 -10.60 0.46
C PHE A 199 -16.71 -11.34 1.43
N GLY A 200 -17.93 -10.83 1.60
CA GLY A 200 -18.99 -11.52 2.35
C GLY A 200 -19.65 -12.64 1.53
N PRO A 201 -20.47 -13.49 2.17
CA PRO A 201 -21.35 -14.43 1.49
C PRO A 201 -22.51 -13.74 0.76
#